data_AF-A0A7V9TYD7-F1
#
_entry.id   AF-A0A7V9TYD7-F1
#
_cell.length_a   1.000
_cell.length_b   1.000
_cell.length_c   1.000
_cell.angle_alpha   90.00
_cell.angle_beta   90.00
_cell.angle_gamma   90.00
#
_symmetry.space_group_name_H-M   'P 1'
#
loop_
_entity.id
_entity.type
_entity.pdbx_description
1 polymer ?
#
loop_
_entity_poly.entity_id
_entity_poly.type
_entity_poly.pdbx_seq_one_letter_code
_entity_poly.pdbx_strand_id
1 'polypeptide(L)'
;HNSDKKISPTHWDIPYRGQPFFNSEFGGIWWNAAAKQGEDSWGYGERPKTLKEFYQRFEGLCAALLDHPQMFGYCYTQLTDVYQEQNGIYTFDRAEKFDMKRINKAQTRKAAIEISSQ
;
A
#
# COMPACT_ATOMS: atom_id res chain seq x y z
N HIS A 1 51.00 7.27 -15.80
CA HIS A 1 50.80 7.16 -14.34
C HIS A 1 49.49 7.89 -14.05
N ASN A 2 48.35 7.23 -13.89
CA ASN A 2 48.03 6.31 -12.82
C ASN A 2 47.05 5.25 -13.35
N SER A 3 47.29 4.01 -12.95
CA SER A 3 46.63 2.78 -13.40
C SER A 3 45.12 2.78 -13.25
N ASP A 4 44.46 2.27 -14.29
CA ASP A 4 43.11 1.73 -14.30
C ASP A 4 42.83 0.87 -13.06
N LYS A 5 42.18 1.45 -12.05
CA LYS A 5 41.52 0.64 -11.02
C LYS A 5 40.25 0.08 -11.66
N LYS A 6 40.36 -1.15 -12.20
CA LYS A 6 39.20 -2.01 -12.46
C LYS A 6 38.43 -2.16 -11.14
N ILE A 7 37.34 -1.43 -11.00
CA ILE A 7 36.36 -1.66 -9.94
C ILE A 7 35.76 -3.03 -10.25
N SER A 8 36.03 -4.02 -9.39
CA SER A 8 35.34 -5.31 -9.46
C SER A 8 33.84 -5.05 -9.34
N PRO A 9 32.97 -5.69 -10.15
CA PRO A 9 31.54 -5.56 -9.96
C PRO A 9 31.19 -6.27 -8.66
N THR A 10 31.19 -5.54 -7.55
CA THR A 10 30.56 -5.97 -6.32
C THR A 10 29.09 -6.13 -6.64
N HIS A 11 28.66 -7.38 -6.78
CA HIS A 11 27.29 -7.77 -7.04
C HIS A 11 26.48 -7.45 -5.77
N TRP A 12 25.93 -6.24 -5.71
CA TRP A 12 25.13 -5.76 -4.57
C TRP A 12 23.75 -6.43 -4.50
N ASP A 13 23.34 -7.12 -5.56
CA ASP A 13 22.06 -7.81 -5.65
C ASP A 13 22.21 -9.28 -5.31
N ILE A 14 21.46 -9.76 -4.32
CA ILE A 14 21.38 -11.19 -4.02
C ILE A 14 20.23 -11.77 -4.85
N PRO A 15 20.43 -12.86 -5.62
CA PRO A 15 19.34 -13.48 -6.37
C PRO A 15 18.18 -13.89 -5.46
N TYR A 16 16.96 -13.67 -5.94
CA TYR A 16 15.76 -14.19 -5.29
C TYR A 16 15.79 -15.73 -5.31
N ARG A 17 15.71 -16.34 -4.14
CA ARG A 17 15.70 -17.79 -3.91
C ARG A 17 14.46 -18.22 -3.10
N GLY A 18 13.37 -17.48 -3.24
CA GLY A 18 12.13 -17.75 -2.49
C GLY A 18 12.12 -17.19 -1.07
N GLN A 19 12.95 -16.18 -0.78
CA GLN A 19 12.87 -15.48 0.51
C GLN A 19 11.54 -14.73 0.62
N PRO A 20 11.00 -14.52 1.84
CA PRO A 20 9.89 -13.61 2.02
C PRO A 20 10.20 -12.20 1.46
N PHE A 21 9.17 -11.51 0.98
CA PHE A 21 9.28 -10.17 0.42
C PHE A 21 8.37 -9.16 1.12
N PHE A 22 8.73 -7.89 0.96
CA PHE A 22 8.05 -6.73 1.50
C PHE A 22 7.49 -5.91 0.35
N ASN A 23 6.21 -5.53 0.45
CA ASN A 23 5.64 -4.59 -0.49
C ASN A 23 5.79 -3.16 0.04
N SER A 24 6.74 -2.41 -0.51
CA SER A 24 7.05 -1.06 -0.02
C SER A 24 5.96 -0.03 -0.28
N GLU A 25 4.97 -0.34 -1.12
CA GLU A 25 3.88 0.56 -1.44
C GLU A 25 2.66 -0.21 -1.98
N PHE A 26 1.49 0.06 -1.41
CA PHE A 26 0.20 -0.31 -1.99
C PHE A 26 -0.89 0.61 -1.45
N GLY A 27 -2.07 0.54 -2.08
CA GLY A 27 -3.20 1.38 -1.72
C GLY A 27 -3.60 2.21 -2.93
N GLY A 28 -3.50 3.53 -2.81
CA GLY A 28 -3.83 4.44 -3.90
C GLY A 28 -5.31 4.42 -4.32
N ILE A 29 -6.20 3.99 -3.40
CA ILE A 29 -7.64 4.01 -3.63
C ILE A 29 -8.12 5.45 -3.52
N TRP A 30 -8.49 6.02 -4.65
CA TRP A 30 -9.09 7.32 -4.69
C TRP A 30 -10.38 7.35 -3.86
N TRP A 31 -10.53 8.32 -2.95
CA TRP A 31 -11.81 8.60 -2.29
C TRP A 31 -11.88 10.05 -1.79
N ASN A 32 -12.88 10.81 -2.23
CA ASN A 32 -13.22 12.10 -1.63
C ASN A 32 -14.74 12.29 -1.73
N ALA A 33 -15.40 12.36 -0.57
CA ALA A 33 -16.85 12.53 -0.47
C ALA A 33 -17.32 13.96 -0.81
N ALA A 34 -16.43 14.95 -0.70
CA ALA A 34 -16.71 16.35 -1.00
C ALA A 34 -16.34 16.75 -2.43
N ALA A 35 -15.62 15.90 -3.17
CA ALA A 35 -15.19 16.19 -4.53
C ALA A 35 -16.39 16.35 -5.46
N LYS A 36 -16.43 17.47 -6.18
CA LYS A 36 -17.47 17.72 -7.17
C LYS A 36 -17.26 16.84 -8.41
N GLN A 37 -18.34 16.58 -9.13
CA GLN A 37 -18.28 15.88 -10.40
C GLN A 37 -17.41 16.68 -11.38
N GLY A 38 -16.32 16.09 -11.86
CA GLY A 38 -15.39 16.76 -12.79
C GLY A 38 -14.17 17.44 -12.16
N GLU A 39 -13.92 17.31 -10.86
CA GLU A 39 -12.63 17.70 -10.29
C GLU A 39 -11.55 16.67 -10.64
N ASP A 40 -10.49 17.11 -11.33
CA ASP A 40 -9.33 16.30 -11.68
C ASP A 40 -8.63 15.84 -10.40
N SER A 41 -8.66 14.54 -10.16
CA SER A 41 -7.97 13.94 -9.02
C SER A 41 -7.55 12.52 -9.37
N TRP A 42 -6.42 12.07 -8.79
CA TRP A 42 -5.68 10.91 -9.25
C TRP A 42 -5.79 9.73 -8.29
N GLY A 43 -6.03 8.53 -8.83
CA GLY A 43 -5.86 7.25 -8.13
C GLY A 43 -6.01 6.07 -9.08
N TYR A 44 -5.67 4.87 -8.60
CA TYR A 44 -5.60 3.69 -9.47
C TYR A 44 -6.98 3.08 -9.74
N GLY A 45 -7.21 2.74 -11.01
CA GLY A 45 -8.40 2.03 -11.48
C GLY A 45 -9.68 2.86 -11.43
N GLU A 46 -10.83 2.19 -11.53
CA GLU A 46 -12.12 2.87 -11.47
C GLU A 46 -12.39 3.42 -10.07
N ARG A 47 -12.70 4.71 -9.96
CA ARG A 47 -13.07 5.36 -8.70
C ARG A 47 -14.23 4.63 -8.01
N PRO A 48 -14.11 4.28 -6.72
CA PRO A 48 -15.26 3.81 -5.94
C PRO A 48 -16.39 4.85 -5.98
N LYS A 49 -17.60 4.39 -6.27
CA LYS A 49 -18.81 5.22 -6.33
C LYS A 49 -19.46 5.39 -4.95
N THR A 50 -19.15 4.48 -4.03
CA THR A 50 -19.71 4.48 -2.68
C THR A 50 -18.65 4.18 -1.63
N LEU A 51 -18.90 4.61 -0.39
CA LEU A 51 -18.00 4.35 0.74
C LEU A 51 -17.85 2.84 1.00
N LYS A 52 -18.92 2.09 0.71
CA LYS A 52 -18.92 0.64 0.76
C LYS A 52 -17.93 0.03 -0.25
N GLU A 53 -17.90 0.53 -1.48
CA GLU A 53 -16.94 0.08 -2.50
C GLU A 53 -15.50 0.42 -2.12
N PHE A 54 -15.26 1.59 -1.50
CA PHE A 54 -13.94 1.91 -0.94
C PHE A 54 -13.50 0.84 0.05
N TYR A 55 -14.33 0.52 1.05
CA TYR A 55 -13.97 -0.49 2.05
C TYR A 55 -13.77 -1.87 1.44
N GLN A 56 -14.64 -2.28 0.51
CA GLN A 56 -14.48 -3.56 -0.19
C GLN A 56 -13.13 -3.66 -0.90
N ARG A 57 -12.70 -2.58 -1.56
CA ARG A 57 -11.40 -2.53 -2.22
C ARG A 57 -10.25 -2.50 -1.23
N PHE A 58 -10.33 -1.68 -0.19
CA PHE A 58 -9.32 -1.59 0.87
C PHE A 58 -9.09 -2.94 1.54
N GLU A 59 -10.17 -3.60 1.96
CA GLU A 59 -10.15 -4.91 2.59
C GLU A 59 -9.62 -5.98 1.64
N GLY A 60 -10.03 -5.95 0.37
CA GLY A 60 -9.53 -6.88 -0.67
C GLY A 60 -8.03 -6.74 -0.92
N LEU A 61 -7.51 -5.51 -1.00
CA LEU A 61 -6.08 -5.27 -1.17
C LEU A 61 -5.27 -5.76 0.04
N CYS A 62 -5.71 -5.43 1.27
CA CYS A 62 -5.06 -5.92 2.48
C CYS A 62 -5.09 -7.45 2.54
N ALA A 63 -6.24 -8.06 2.20
CA ALA A 63 -6.38 -9.52 2.21
C ALA A 63 -5.44 -10.20 1.23
N ALA A 64 -5.33 -9.69 0.00
CA ALA A 64 -4.42 -10.25 -1.01
C ALA A 64 -2.95 -10.30 -0.52
N LEU A 65 -2.50 -9.28 0.21
CA LEU A 65 -1.14 -9.26 0.78
C LEU A 65 -1.03 -10.16 2.01
N LEU A 66 -2.00 -10.09 2.93
CA LEU A 66 -2.00 -10.88 4.17
C LEU A 66 -2.13 -12.39 3.93
N ASP A 67 -2.84 -12.81 2.89
CA ASP A 67 -3.06 -14.22 2.57
C ASP A 67 -1.88 -14.82 1.77
N HIS A 68 -0.88 -14.03 1.37
CA HIS A 68 0.29 -14.52 0.66
C HIS A 68 1.35 -15.08 1.64
N PRO A 69 1.73 -16.38 1.57
CA PRO A 69 2.58 -17.02 2.58
C PRO A 69 4.02 -16.52 2.63
N GLN A 70 4.48 -15.82 1.58
CA GLN A 70 5.82 -15.20 1.53
C GLN A 70 5.80 -13.67 1.71
N MET A 71 4.64 -13.04 1.95
CA MET A 71 4.59 -11.60 2.22
C MET A 71 4.83 -11.36 3.71
N PHE A 72 6.00 -10.81 4.09
CA PHE A 72 6.29 -10.56 5.50
C PHE A 72 5.84 -9.18 5.99
N GLY A 73 5.47 -8.29 5.09
CA GLY A 73 4.97 -6.97 5.45
C GLY A 73 4.67 -6.10 4.25
N TYR A 74 4.04 -4.97 4.51
CA TYR A 74 3.74 -3.96 3.51
C TYR A 74 3.73 -2.57 4.12
N CYS A 75 3.79 -1.54 3.27
CA CYS A 75 3.54 -0.16 3.64
C CYS A 75 2.32 0.36 2.85
N TYR A 76 1.25 0.72 3.56
CA TYR A 76 0.11 1.38 2.93
C TYR A 76 0.48 2.82 2.64
N THR A 77 0.43 3.20 1.37
CA THR A 77 0.66 4.57 0.92
C THR A 77 -0.65 5.15 0.35
N GLN A 78 -1.16 6.27 0.88
CA GLN A 78 -0.56 7.19 1.86
C GLN A 78 -1.42 7.40 3.12
N LEU A 79 -0.79 7.99 4.15
CA LEU A 79 -1.46 8.28 5.41
C LEU A 79 -2.50 9.40 5.25
N THR A 80 -2.13 10.49 4.59
CA THR A 80 -2.96 11.70 4.42
C THR A 80 -3.13 12.02 2.95
N ASP A 81 -4.23 12.65 2.58
CA ASP A 81 -4.34 13.27 1.26
C ASP A 81 -3.24 14.33 1.03
N VAL A 82 -2.76 14.46 -0.21
CA VAL A 82 -1.73 15.42 -0.61
C VAL A 82 -2.16 16.08 -1.92
N TYR A 83 -2.55 17.36 -1.86
CA TYR A 83 -3.03 18.13 -3.03
C TYR A 83 -4.07 17.36 -3.88
N GLN A 84 -3.76 17.03 -5.13
CA GLN A 84 -4.66 16.30 -6.03
C GLN A 84 -4.72 14.78 -5.72
N GLU A 85 -3.81 14.26 -4.90
CA GLU A 85 -3.81 12.86 -4.45
C GLU A 85 -4.74 12.71 -3.25
N GLN A 86 -5.94 12.20 -3.52
CA GLN A 86 -7.02 12.06 -2.55
C GLN A 86 -7.18 10.59 -2.09
N ASN A 87 -6.07 9.87 -2.02
CA ASN A 87 -5.99 8.44 -1.70
C ASN A 87 -5.46 8.16 -0.28
N GLY A 88 -5.37 9.19 0.57
CA GLY A 88 -5.02 9.04 1.98
C GLY A 88 -6.14 8.43 2.81
N ILE A 89 -5.77 7.71 3.88
CA ILE A 89 -6.71 7.22 4.90
C ILE A 89 -7.14 8.29 5.91
N TYR A 90 -6.42 9.41 5.95
CA TYR A 90 -6.80 10.65 6.61
C TYR A 90 -6.91 11.78 5.57
N THR A 91 -7.63 12.83 5.91
CA THR A 91 -7.67 14.07 5.13
C THR A 91 -6.30 14.79 5.16
N PHE A 92 -6.16 15.84 4.36
CA PHE A 92 -4.97 16.68 4.31
C PHE A 92 -4.58 17.26 5.69
N ASP A 93 -5.57 17.63 6.50
CA ASP A 93 -5.40 18.15 7.87
C ASP A 93 -5.36 17.06 8.95
N ARG A 94 -5.19 15.78 8.56
CA ARG A 94 -5.11 14.61 9.44
C ARG A 94 -6.41 14.29 10.20
N ALA A 95 -7.55 14.78 9.73
CA ALA A 95 -8.85 14.38 10.24
C ALA A 95 -9.24 12.98 9.74
N GLU A 96 -10.04 12.27 10.53
CA GLU A 96 -10.52 10.94 10.16
C GLU A 96 -11.41 11.00 8.91
N LYS A 97 -11.09 10.18 7.93
CA LYS A 97 -11.82 10.09 6.65
C LYS A 97 -12.72 8.84 6.57
N PHE A 98 -12.43 7.87 7.43
CA PHE A 98 -13.04 6.54 7.46
C PHE A 98 -13.28 6.11 8.91
N ASP A 99 -14.01 5.01 9.08
CA ASP A 99 -14.02 4.27 10.34
C ASP A 99 -12.64 3.65 10.57
N MET A 100 -11.83 4.30 11.40
CA MET A 100 -10.46 3.87 11.65
C MET A 100 -10.37 2.53 12.38
N LYS A 101 -11.42 2.11 13.10
CA LYS A 101 -11.46 0.76 13.68
C LYS A 101 -11.57 -0.30 12.59
N ARG A 102 -12.35 -0.02 11.55
CA ARG A 102 -12.48 -0.90 10.38
C ARG A 102 -11.17 -0.98 9.58
N ILE A 103 -10.53 0.17 9.33
CA ILE A 103 -9.22 0.25 8.67
C ILE A 103 -8.16 -0.54 9.45
N ASN A 104 -8.10 -0.34 10.77
CA ASN A 104 -7.17 -1.08 11.63
C ASN A 104 -7.43 -2.59 11.56
N LYS A 105 -8.67 -3.03 11.74
CA LYS A 105 -9.04 -4.45 11.71
C LYS A 105 -8.64 -5.15 10.41
N ALA A 106 -8.76 -4.46 9.28
CA ALA A 106 -8.37 -5.01 7.98
C ALA A 106 -6.85 -5.21 7.84
N GLN A 107 -6.04 -4.34 8.46
CA GLN A 107 -4.58 -4.42 8.41
C GLN A 107 -3.98 -5.36 9.48
N THR A 108 -4.63 -5.51 10.63
CA THR A 108 -4.12 -6.30 11.77
C THR A 108 -4.65 -7.73 11.81
N ARG A 109 -5.27 -8.23 10.73
CA ARG A 109 -5.65 -9.65 10.63
C ARG A 109 -4.36 -10.48 10.57
N LYS A 110 -4.36 -11.64 11.22
CA LYS A 110 -3.22 -12.57 11.21
C LYS A 110 -2.85 -12.94 9.77
N ALA A 111 -1.58 -12.77 9.41
CA ALA A 111 -1.08 -13.04 8.06
C ALA A 111 -0.76 -14.53 7.88
N ALA A 112 -0.82 -15.03 6.64
CA ALA A 112 -0.51 -16.41 6.30
C ALA A 112 0.91 -16.81 6.72
N ILE A 113 1.89 -15.90 6.56
CA ILE A 113 3.29 -16.15 6.97
C ILE A 113 3.44 -16.39 8.48
N GLU A 114 2.58 -15.80 9.31
CA GLU A 114 2.56 -15.95 10.77
C GLU A 114 1.93 -17.29 11.22
N ILE A 115 1.23 -17.95 10.31
CA ILE A 115 0.61 -19.27 10.53
C ILE A 115 1.52 -20.37 9.99
N SER A 116 2.19 -20.10 8.86
CA SER A 116 3.04 -21.05 8.12
C SER A 116 4.32 -21.44 8.86
N SER A 117 4.64 -20.74 9.97
CA SER A 117 5.85 -20.95 10.77
C SER A 117 5.61 -21.80 12.03
N GLN A 118 4.45 -22.48 12.13
CA GLN A 118 4.12 -23.49 13.14
C GLN A 118 4.09 -24.88 12.51
#